data_AF-R4X8H3-F1
#
_entry.id   AF-R4X8H3-F1
#
_cell.length_a   1.000
_cell.length_b   1.000
_cell.length_c   1.000
_cell.angle_alpha   90.00
_cell.angle_beta   90.00
_cell.angle_gamma   90.00
#
_symmetry.space_group_name_H-M   'P 1'
#
loop_
_entity.id
_entity.type
_entity.pdbx_description
1 polymer ?
#
loop_
_entity_poly.entity_id
_entity_poly.type
_entity_poly.pdbx_seq_one_letter_code
_entity_poly.pdbx_strand_id
1 'polypeptide(L)'
;MGFDDGAVPSSPSAKLPEEPSAEITSIVTKLMKIFEERPMWTRRGLMNKLDQTTNFYNIKFALPYVSYMWKSGPWRDCYARFGVDPRSNSSYAVYQAIYCMSKVVPATSDVDPVMSSSHIFDGKTLFPKGRTFMFCDMSDPILVQIRERATKRAEPHPRDGWWKAKMILSTRNILREKLASLCAGKVPSDLEFTSILESANDTDDNNDDEKMDESLETETVAEEGRHDPDLEEDEEDDEGEEGFDDSDGQVQTLVTSLIRPGEIFNNNRDLLDKDDDVESNAELEESDN
;
A
#
# COMPACT_ATOMS: atom_id res chain seq x y z
N MET A 1 -0.22 14.00 -3.31
CA MET A 1 -0.73 14.58 -2.06
C MET A 1 0.23 14.22 -0.95
N GLY A 2 0.59 15.16 -0.08
CA GLY A 2 1.32 14.95 1.17
C GLY A 2 0.37 14.89 2.37
N PHE A 3 0.89 14.51 3.53
CA PHE A 3 0.08 14.31 4.74
C PHE A 3 -0.63 15.59 5.21
N ASP A 4 0.05 16.73 5.16
CA ASP A 4 -0.46 18.04 5.62
C ASP A 4 -1.24 18.80 4.53
N ASP A 5 -1.37 18.22 3.33
CA ASP A 5 -2.24 18.78 2.29
C ASP A 5 -3.69 18.79 2.80
N GLY A 6 -4.53 19.67 2.25
CA GLY A 6 -5.92 19.85 2.68
C GLY A 6 -6.84 18.66 2.40
N ALA A 7 -8.06 18.94 1.93
CA ALA A 7 -9.01 17.89 1.59
C ALA A 7 -8.47 17.01 0.44
N VAL A 8 -8.74 15.70 0.51
CA VAL A 8 -8.34 14.76 -0.54
C VAL A 8 -9.10 15.03 -1.85
N PRO A 9 -8.50 14.75 -3.02
CA PRO A 9 -9.20 14.85 -4.29
C PRO A 9 -10.46 13.96 -4.31
N SER A 10 -11.59 14.55 -4.73
CA SER A 10 -12.87 13.87 -4.88
C SER A 10 -13.21 13.50 -6.33
N SER A 11 -12.42 13.98 -7.29
CA SER A 11 -12.66 13.74 -8.72
C SER A 11 -11.36 13.87 -9.53
N PRO A 12 -11.34 13.35 -10.77
CA PRO A 12 -10.24 13.55 -11.70
C PRO A 12 -9.95 15.04 -11.97
N SER A 13 -8.73 15.32 -12.39
CA SER A 13 -8.33 16.67 -12.80
C SER A 13 -9.04 17.08 -14.09
N ALA A 14 -9.52 18.33 -14.16
CA ALA A 14 -10.10 18.91 -15.37
C ALA A 14 -9.12 19.04 -16.54
N LYS A 15 -7.83 18.77 -16.32
CA LYS A 15 -6.80 18.77 -17.38
C LYS A 15 -6.73 17.45 -18.16
N LEU A 16 -7.37 16.40 -17.67
CA LEU A 16 -7.38 15.12 -18.34
C LEU A 16 -8.30 15.17 -19.57
N PRO A 17 -7.96 14.46 -20.66
CA PRO A 17 -8.87 14.28 -21.79
C PRO A 17 -10.24 13.77 -21.33
N GLU A 18 -11.32 14.37 -21.83
CA GLU A 18 -12.68 13.89 -21.53
C GLU A 18 -12.94 12.51 -22.16
N GLU A 19 -12.35 12.27 -23.34
CA GLU A 19 -12.49 11.04 -24.11
C GLU A 19 -11.10 10.37 -24.25
N PRO A 20 -10.73 9.48 -23.31
CA PRO A 20 -9.51 8.68 -23.44
C PRO A 20 -9.65 7.61 -24.53
N SER A 21 -8.52 7.06 -24.99
CA SER A 21 -8.53 5.95 -25.94
C SER A 21 -9.31 4.74 -25.43
N ALA A 22 -9.78 3.88 -26.35
CA ALA A 22 -10.52 2.67 -25.99
C ALA A 22 -9.72 1.74 -25.04
N GLU A 23 -8.40 1.69 -25.20
CA GLU A 23 -7.51 0.92 -24.34
C GLU A 23 -7.48 1.47 -22.92
N ILE A 24 -7.28 2.79 -22.76
CA ILE A 24 -7.26 3.45 -21.46
C ILE A 24 -8.62 3.29 -20.79
N THR A 25 -9.72 3.46 -21.53
CA THR A 25 -11.09 3.29 -21.02
C THR A 25 -11.33 1.87 -20.48
N SER A 26 -10.80 0.85 -21.17
CA SER A 26 -10.87 -0.54 -20.72
C SER A 26 -10.10 -0.74 -19.41
N ILE A 27 -8.88 -0.20 -19.31
CA ILE A 27 -8.07 -0.27 -18.08
C ILE A 27 -8.75 0.48 -16.93
N VAL A 28 -9.27 1.67 -17.17
CA VAL A 28 -10.03 2.47 -16.19
C VAL A 28 -11.19 1.65 -15.62
N THR A 29 -11.95 0.97 -16.47
CA THR A 29 -13.07 0.12 -16.05
C THR A 29 -12.61 -1.04 -15.16
N LYS A 30 -11.47 -1.67 -15.47
CA LYS A 30 -10.88 -2.72 -14.62
C LYS A 30 -10.39 -2.16 -13.29
N LEU A 31 -9.69 -1.02 -13.32
CA LEU A 31 -9.18 -0.37 -12.12
C LEU A 31 -10.32 0.05 -11.18
N MET A 32 -11.43 0.57 -11.70
CA MET A 32 -12.61 0.89 -10.89
C MET A 32 -13.08 -0.31 -10.05
N LYS A 33 -13.20 -1.49 -10.66
CA LYS A 33 -13.57 -2.73 -9.95
C LYS A 33 -12.54 -3.14 -8.89
N ILE A 34 -11.24 -3.02 -9.21
CA ILE A 34 -10.17 -3.32 -8.25
C ILE A 34 -10.20 -2.36 -7.05
N PHE A 35 -10.53 -1.09 -7.28
CA PHE A 35 -10.66 -0.08 -6.22
C PHE A 35 -11.94 -0.24 -5.38
N GLU A 36 -12.97 -0.91 -5.90
CA GLU A 36 -14.16 -1.31 -5.11
C GLU A 36 -13.81 -2.40 -4.10
N GLU A 37 -13.00 -3.39 -4.50
CA GLU A 37 -12.53 -4.46 -3.60
C GLU A 37 -11.62 -3.92 -2.49
N ARG A 38 -10.70 -3.03 -2.86
CA ARG A 38 -9.74 -2.42 -1.92
C ARG A 38 -9.48 -0.97 -2.33
N PRO A 39 -9.65 0.00 -1.41
CA PRO A 39 -9.65 1.42 -1.77
C PRO A 39 -8.26 1.99 -2.08
N MET A 40 -7.19 1.29 -1.71
CA MET A 40 -5.81 1.77 -1.82
C MET A 40 -4.85 0.69 -2.27
N TRP A 41 -3.98 0.99 -3.23
CA TRP A 41 -3.02 0.04 -3.79
C TRP A 41 -1.69 0.70 -4.13
N THR A 42 -0.59 -0.06 -4.11
CA THR A 42 0.64 0.32 -4.83
C THR A 42 0.49 0.07 -6.32
N ARG A 43 1.31 0.74 -7.16
CA ARG A 43 1.35 0.47 -8.61
C ARG A 43 1.63 -1.01 -8.89
N ARG A 44 2.64 -1.58 -8.22
CA ARG A 44 3.03 -2.98 -8.36
C ARG A 44 1.90 -3.93 -7.94
N GLY A 45 1.14 -3.59 -6.89
CA GLY A 45 -0.06 -4.33 -6.50
C GLY A 45 -1.13 -4.36 -7.60
N LEU A 46 -1.39 -3.20 -8.22
CA LEU A 46 -2.34 -3.10 -9.33
C LEU A 46 -1.88 -3.88 -10.56
N MET A 47 -0.61 -3.79 -10.95
CA MET A 47 -0.05 -4.53 -12.08
C MET A 47 -0.21 -6.05 -11.89
N ASN A 48 -0.01 -6.54 -10.67
CA ASN A 48 -0.17 -7.96 -10.35
C ASN A 48 -1.63 -8.43 -10.29
N LYS A 49 -2.57 -7.51 -10.03
CA LYS A 49 -4.00 -7.80 -10.01
C LYS A 49 -4.65 -7.73 -11.39
N LEU A 50 -4.10 -6.91 -12.27
CA LEU A 50 -4.54 -6.82 -13.66
C LEU A 50 -4.06 -8.04 -14.46
N ASP A 51 -4.81 -8.39 -15.50
CA ASP A 51 -4.44 -9.48 -16.39
C ASP A 51 -3.11 -9.18 -17.09
N GLN A 52 -2.27 -10.19 -17.29
CA GLN A 52 -0.98 -10.09 -18.01
C GLN A 52 -1.11 -9.58 -19.46
N THR A 53 -2.33 -9.60 -20.02
CA THR A 53 -2.63 -9.06 -21.35
C THR A 53 -2.77 -7.54 -21.36
N THR A 54 -2.84 -6.91 -20.18
CA THR A 54 -2.96 -5.46 -20.06
C THR A 54 -1.61 -4.81 -20.34
N ASN A 55 -1.59 -3.82 -21.25
CA ASN A 55 -0.39 -3.03 -21.45
C ASN A 55 -0.11 -2.20 -20.18
N PHE A 56 0.89 -2.61 -19.40
CA PHE A 56 1.22 -1.97 -18.14
C PHE A 56 1.71 -0.52 -18.30
N TYR A 57 2.27 -0.17 -19.46
CA TYR A 57 2.63 1.21 -19.78
C TYR A 57 1.41 2.14 -19.69
N ASN A 58 0.24 1.67 -20.11
CA ASN A 58 -0.99 2.47 -20.13
C ASN A 58 -1.61 2.68 -18.74
N ILE A 59 -1.16 1.94 -17.71
CA ILE A 59 -1.69 2.08 -16.35
C ILE A 59 -1.40 3.50 -15.79
N LYS A 60 -0.24 4.09 -16.08
CA LYS A 60 0.09 5.46 -15.60
C LYS A 60 -0.90 6.51 -16.12
N PHE A 61 -1.43 6.31 -17.31
CA PHE A 61 -2.40 7.22 -17.91
C PHE A 61 -3.83 6.94 -17.45
N ALA A 62 -4.14 5.69 -17.08
CA ALA A 62 -5.46 5.30 -16.58
C ALA A 62 -5.69 5.70 -15.10
N LEU A 63 -4.65 5.63 -14.25
CA LEU A 63 -4.76 5.90 -12.81
C LEU A 63 -5.34 7.28 -12.44
N PRO A 64 -4.97 8.38 -13.12
CA PRO A 64 -5.52 9.72 -12.85
C PRO A 64 -7.05 9.84 -13.03
N TYR A 65 -7.69 8.92 -13.75
CA TYR A 65 -9.15 8.93 -13.94
C TYR A 65 -9.92 8.30 -12.77
N VAL A 66 -9.26 7.52 -11.91
CA VAL A 66 -9.92 6.74 -10.85
C VAL A 66 -9.35 6.99 -9.46
N SER A 67 -8.14 7.53 -9.38
CA SER A 67 -7.38 7.61 -8.14
C SER A 67 -6.50 8.86 -8.09
N TYR A 68 -6.03 9.17 -6.88
CA TYR A 68 -4.97 10.11 -6.64
C TYR A 68 -3.83 9.42 -5.88
N MET A 69 -2.62 9.98 -5.95
CA MET A 69 -1.42 9.38 -5.38
C MET A 69 -0.90 10.16 -4.16
N TRP A 70 -0.54 9.41 -3.12
CA TRP A 70 0.20 9.91 -1.97
C TRP A 70 1.70 9.95 -2.30
N LYS A 71 2.29 11.14 -2.25
CA LYS A 71 3.69 11.39 -2.63
C LYS A 71 4.65 11.23 -1.45
N SER A 72 4.14 11.36 -0.23
CA SER A 72 4.91 11.31 1.01
C SER A 72 4.02 10.85 2.18
N GLY A 73 4.64 10.63 3.33
CA GLY A 73 3.96 10.21 4.55
C GLY A 73 3.66 8.70 4.61
N PRO A 74 2.72 8.26 5.46
CA PRO A 74 2.52 6.85 5.82
C PRO A 74 1.94 5.99 4.70
N TRP A 75 1.35 6.64 3.68
CA TRP A 75 0.77 5.99 2.49
C TRP A 75 1.55 6.34 1.22
N ARG A 76 2.82 6.74 1.35
CA ARG A 76 3.68 7.07 0.22
C ARG A 76 3.63 6.00 -0.88
N ASP A 77 3.72 6.45 -2.13
CA ASP A 77 3.74 5.63 -3.34
C ASP A 77 2.46 4.79 -3.56
N CYS A 78 1.39 5.10 -2.80
CA CYS A 78 0.10 4.44 -2.91
C CYS A 78 -0.92 5.31 -3.65
N TYR A 79 -1.76 4.65 -4.45
CA TYR A 79 -2.92 5.20 -5.11
C TYR A 79 -4.14 4.94 -4.25
N ALA A 80 -4.89 6.00 -3.93
CA ALA A 80 -6.18 5.91 -3.27
C ALA A 80 -7.28 6.31 -4.26
N ARG A 81 -8.40 5.58 -4.26
CA ARG A 81 -9.57 5.99 -5.02
C ARG A 81 -10.07 7.36 -4.53
N PHE A 82 -10.67 8.14 -5.43
CA PHE A 82 -11.16 9.48 -5.08
C PHE A 82 -12.13 9.47 -3.89
N GLY A 83 -12.01 10.49 -3.04
CA GLY A 83 -12.83 10.68 -1.84
C GLY A 83 -12.48 9.79 -0.64
N VAL A 84 -11.56 8.83 -0.78
CA VAL A 84 -11.05 8.07 0.37
C VAL A 84 -9.93 8.87 1.02
N ASP A 85 -10.09 9.25 2.29
CA ASP A 85 -9.03 9.85 3.09
C ASP A 85 -8.55 8.85 4.16
N PRO A 86 -7.36 8.27 4.04
CA PRO A 86 -6.88 7.28 5.00
C PRO A 86 -6.48 7.90 6.35
N ARG A 87 -6.41 9.24 6.47
CA ARG A 87 -6.23 9.95 7.74
C ARG A 87 -7.51 10.00 8.58
N SER A 88 -8.66 9.67 7.99
CA SER A 88 -9.96 9.82 8.66
C SER A 88 -10.32 8.66 9.59
N ASN A 89 -9.79 7.45 9.36
CA ASN A 89 -10.13 6.26 10.13
C ASN A 89 -8.94 5.31 10.28
N SER A 90 -8.75 4.78 11.48
CA SER A 90 -7.69 3.82 11.82
C SER A 90 -7.86 2.45 11.15
N SER A 91 -9.01 2.16 10.52
CA SER A 91 -9.19 1.00 9.64
C SER A 91 -8.25 1.05 8.42
N TYR A 92 -7.87 2.25 7.96
CA TYR A 92 -6.92 2.42 6.85
C TYR A 92 -5.45 2.21 7.23
N ALA A 93 -5.16 1.93 8.52
CA ALA A 93 -3.80 1.63 8.99
C ALA A 93 -3.15 0.44 8.26
N VAL A 94 -3.95 -0.54 7.82
CA VAL A 94 -3.45 -1.71 7.07
C VAL A 94 -2.98 -1.38 5.65
N TYR A 95 -3.38 -0.22 5.12
CA TYR A 95 -2.97 0.26 3.80
C TYR A 95 -1.75 1.18 3.87
N GLN A 96 -1.19 1.43 5.06
CA GLN A 96 0.09 2.12 5.14
C GLN A 96 1.17 1.30 4.44
N ALA A 97 2.14 2.01 3.85
CA ALA A 97 3.22 1.41 3.10
C ALA A 97 4.56 1.61 3.80
N ILE A 98 5.39 0.58 3.74
CA ILE A 98 6.78 0.62 4.19
C ILE A 98 7.66 0.48 2.95
N TYR A 99 8.41 1.53 2.65
CA TYR A 99 9.52 1.49 1.73
C TYR A 99 10.74 0.91 2.46
N CYS A 100 11.39 -0.10 1.89
CA CYS A 100 12.61 -0.66 2.42
C CYS A 100 13.49 -1.22 1.30
N MET A 101 14.77 -0.85 1.30
CA MET A 101 15.76 -1.45 0.42
C MET A 101 16.64 -2.46 1.16
N SER A 102 16.97 -3.55 0.46
CA SER A 102 18.02 -4.47 0.89
C SER A 102 19.39 -3.79 0.80
N LYS A 103 20.23 -3.99 1.83
CA LYS A 103 21.67 -3.62 1.76
C LYS A 103 22.48 -4.56 0.86
N VAL A 104 21.89 -5.70 0.48
CA VAL A 104 22.48 -6.71 -0.40
C VAL A 104 21.83 -6.61 -1.78
N VAL A 105 22.66 -6.32 -2.79
CA VAL A 105 22.25 -6.42 -4.20
C VAL A 105 22.46 -7.87 -4.65
N PRO A 106 21.46 -8.53 -5.27
CA PRO A 106 21.63 -9.89 -5.79
C PRO A 106 22.84 -9.98 -6.73
N ALA A 107 23.67 -11.01 -6.56
CA ALA A 107 24.88 -11.19 -7.36
C ALA A 107 24.61 -11.65 -8.81
N THR A 108 23.40 -12.11 -9.10
CA THR A 108 23.06 -12.72 -10.39
C THR A 108 21.95 -11.93 -11.08
N SER A 109 22.29 -11.29 -12.19
CA SER A 109 21.38 -10.77 -13.22
C SER A 109 20.57 -11.86 -13.95
N ASP A 110 20.83 -13.14 -13.66
CA ASP A 110 20.32 -14.31 -14.39
C ASP A 110 19.12 -15.00 -13.71
N VAL A 111 18.50 -14.40 -12.71
CA VAL A 111 17.25 -14.94 -12.14
C VAL A 111 16.12 -14.63 -13.12
N ASP A 112 15.48 -15.69 -13.65
CA ASP A 112 14.36 -15.58 -14.59
C ASP A 112 13.38 -14.47 -14.16
N PRO A 113 13.02 -13.52 -15.06
CA PRO A 113 12.17 -12.36 -14.73
C PRO A 113 10.82 -12.70 -14.08
N VAL A 114 10.40 -13.96 -14.23
CA VAL A 114 9.11 -14.50 -13.80
C VAL A 114 9.06 -14.80 -12.29
N MET A 115 10.20 -15.00 -11.61
CA MET A 115 10.20 -15.63 -10.29
C MET A 115 9.90 -14.74 -9.07
N SER A 116 9.73 -13.42 -9.22
CA SER A 116 9.27 -12.58 -8.10
C SER A 116 8.65 -11.26 -8.56
N SER A 117 7.57 -11.33 -9.34
CA SER A 117 6.74 -10.16 -9.64
C SER A 117 5.77 -9.81 -8.51
N SER A 118 5.66 -10.65 -7.49
CA SER A 118 4.66 -10.51 -6.42
C SER A 118 4.86 -9.22 -5.60
N HIS A 119 3.76 -8.54 -5.32
CA HIS A 119 3.69 -7.43 -4.36
C HIS A 119 3.55 -7.92 -2.91
N ILE A 120 3.34 -9.23 -2.73
CA ILE A 120 3.19 -9.84 -1.40
C ILE A 120 4.57 -10.13 -0.81
N PHE A 121 4.78 -9.69 0.43
CA PHE A 121 5.96 -10.06 1.20
C PHE A 121 5.66 -11.26 2.10
N ASP A 122 6.19 -12.42 1.74
CA ASP A 122 5.98 -13.70 2.44
C ASP A 122 7.18 -14.14 3.30
N GLY A 123 8.28 -13.38 3.26
CA GLY A 123 9.53 -13.68 3.95
C GLY A 123 10.31 -14.88 3.40
N LYS A 124 9.91 -15.43 2.25
CA LYS A 124 10.42 -16.70 1.71
C LYS A 124 10.78 -16.61 0.23
N THR A 125 10.09 -15.78 -0.53
CA THR A 125 10.35 -15.57 -1.95
C THR A 125 11.74 -14.93 -2.14
N LEU A 126 12.61 -15.65 -2.84
CA LEU A 126 13.98 -15.19 -3.10
C LEU A 126 13.99 -14.06 -4.12
N PHE A 127 15.01 -13.18 -4.00
CA PHE A 127 15.25 -12.06 -4.91
C PHE A 127 14.02 -11.17 -5.17
N PRO A 128 13.31 -10.71 -4.12
CA PRO A 128 12.14 -9.85 -4.30
C PRO A 128 12.52 -8.57 -5.03
N LYS A 129 11.71 -8.17 -6.02
CA LYS A 129 11.89 -6.90 -6.75
C LYS A 129 11.27 -5.71 -6.02
N GLY A 130 10.11 -5.91 -5.41
CA GLY A 130 9.40 -4.86 -4.67
C GLY A 130 10.26 -4.24 -3.55
N ARG A 131 10.12 -2.93 -3.39
CA ARG A 131 10.72 -2.15 -2.29
C ARG A 131 9.68 -1.50 -1.40
N THR A 132 8.47 -1.34 -1.92
CA THR A 132 7.34 -0.77 -1.19
C THR A 132 6.29 -1.84 -0.90
N PHE A 133 6.02 -2.10 0.38
CA PHE A 133 5.05 -3.11 0.80
C PHE A 133 3.99 -2.48 1.70
N MET A 134 2.72 -2.69 1.38
CA MET A 134 1.61 -2.30 2.27
C MET A 134 1.43 -3.36 3.36
N PHE A 135 1.00 -2.97 4.56
CA PHE A 135 0.84 -3.91 5.68
C PHE A 135 -0.15 -5.05 5.39
N CYS A 136 -1.19 -4.81 4.60
CA CYS A 136 -2.12 -5.85 4.14
C CYS A 136 -1.52 -6.82 3.12
N ASP A 137 -0.40 -6.46 2.50
CA ASP A 137 0.34 -7.29 1.53
C ASP A 137 1.50 -8.06 2.20
N MET A 138 1.66 -7.92 3.52
CA MET A 138 2.64 -8.68 4.31
C MET A 138 1.98 -9.94 4.87
N SER A 139 2.39 -11.11 4.36
CA SER A 139 1.94 -12.43 4.81
C SER A 139 2.99 -13.17 5.64
N ASP A 140 4.19 -12.59 5.80
CA ASP A 140 5.22 -13.09 6.70
C ASP A 140 4.69 -13.27 8.14
N PRO A 141 4.83 -14.47 8.74
CA PRO A 141 4.22 -14.76 10.04
C PRO A 141 4.65 -13.84 11.19
N ILE A 142 5.89 -13.34 11.17
CA ILE A 142 6.40 -12.45 12.24
C ILE A 142 5.84 -11.03 12.04
N LEU A 143 5.82 -10.52 10.81
CA LEU A 143 5.23 -9.21 10.52
C LEU A 143 3.72 -9.18 10.77
N VAL A 144 3.02 -10.26 10.44
CA VAL A 144 1.60 -10.44 10.77
C VAL A 144 1.37 -10.37 12.28
N GLN A 145 2.16 -11.10 13.07
CA GLN A 145 2.06 -11.06 14.53
C GLN A 145 2.33 -9.67 15.12
N ILE A 146 3.30 -8.92 14.58
CA ILE A 146 3.57 -7.54 15.02
C ILE A 146 2.34 -6.66 14.77
N ARG A 147 1.75 -6.74 13.57
CA ARG A 147 0.58 -5.96 13.19
C ARG A 147 -0.63 -6.29 14.08
N GLU A 148 -0.86 -7.57 14.36
CA GLU A 148 -2.01 -8.04 15.16
C GLU A 148 -1.91 -7.66 16.64
N ARG A 149 -0.69 -7.59 17.19
CA ARG A 149 -0.45 -7.20 18.59
C ARG A 149 -0.35 -5.70 18.79
N ALA A 150 -0.18 -4.93 17.72
CA ALA A 150 0.07 -3.50 17.81
C ALA A 150 -1.20 -2.70 18.14
N THR A 151 -1.06 -1.71 19.01
CA THR A 151 -2.09 -0.71 19.27
C THR A 151 -2.00 0.43 18.26
N LYS A 152 -3.15 0.87 17.73
CA LYS A 152 -3.24 2.06 16.88
C LYS A 152 -3.30 3.34 17.74
N ARG A 153 -2.88 4.46 17.16
CA ARG A 153 -3.01 5.81 17.73
C ARG A 153 -4.46 6.30 17.65
N ALA A 154 -4.80 7.29 18.47
CA ALA A 154 -6.08 8.00 18.39
C ALA A 154 -6.18 8.92 17.17
N GLU A 155 -5.05 9.48 16.73
CA GLU A 155 -4.92 10.30 15.53
C GLU A 155 -3.69 9.86 14.73
N PRO A 156 -3.72 9.96 13.38
CA PRO A 156 -2.59 9.55 12.57
C PRO A 156 -1.46 10.56 12.68
N HIS A 157 -0.23 10.07 12.84
CA HIS A 157 0.99 10.87 12.83
C HIS A 157 1.45 11.14 11.38
N PRO A 158 1.98 12.34 11.04
CA PRO A 158 2.41 12.65 9.67
C PRO A 158 3.46 11.72 9.07
N ARG A 159 4.27 11.09 9.92
CA ARG A 159 5.32 10.14 9.52
C ARG A 159 4.87 8.68 9.62
N ASP A 160 4.28 8.32 10.76
CA ASP A 160 4.05 6.91 11.14
C ASP A 160 2.60 6.46 10.94
N GLY A 161 1.71 7.40 10.61
CA GLY A 161 0.28 7.17 10.43
C GLY A 161 -0.37 6.71 11.72
N TRP A 162 -1.24 5.71 11.62
CA TRP A 162 -1.99 5.16 12.74
C TRP A 162 -1.21 4.23 13.64
N TRP A 163 -0.04 3.75 13.21
CA TRP A 163 0.79 2.88 14.04
C TRP A 163 1.72 3.69 14.93
N LYS A 164 2.06 3.14 16.11
CA LYS A 164 3.10 3.72 16.98
C LYS A 164 4.45 3.62 16.29
N ALA A 165 5.34 4.59 16.56
CA ALA A 165 6.66 4.65 15.93
C ALA A 165 7.48 3.37 16.16
N LYS A 166 7.42 2.82 17.38
CA LYS A 166 8.04 1.55 17.75
C LYS A 166 7.60 0.37 16.87
N MET A 167 6.31 0.30 16.51
CA MET A 167 5.79 -0.75 15.64
C MET A 167 6.36 -0.61 14.22
N ILE A 168 6.32 0.61 13.66
CA ILE A 168 6.88 0.90 12.33
C ILE A 168 8.37 0.51 12.30
N LEU A 169 9.12 0.89 13.34
CA LEU A 169 10.53 0.56 13.47
C LEU A 169 10.78 -0.96 13.49
N SER A 170 10.09 -1.70 14.35
CA SER A 170 10.26 -3.15 14.44
C SER A 170 9.92 -3.84 13.12
N THR A 171 8.83 -3.43 12.46
CA THR A 171 8.49 -3.92 11.11
C THR A 171 9.59 -3.62 10.11
N ARG A 172 10.12 -2.39 10.06
CA ARG A 172 11.20 -2.01 9.13
C ARG A 172 12.46 -2.84 9.37
N ASN A 173 12.87 -3.04 10.62
CA ASN A 173 14.07 -3.80 10.95
C ASN A 173 13.96 -5.26 10.51
N ILE A 174 12.84 -5.91 10.81
CA ILE A 174 12.60 -7.31 10.40
C ILE A 174 12.52 -7.41 8.87
N LEU A 175 11.76 -6.52 8.24
CA LEU A 175 11.61 -6.50 6.78
C LEU A 175 12.96 -6.34 6.09
N ARG A 176 13.81 -5.43 6.58
CA ARG A 176 15.15 -5.16 6.02
C ARG A 176 16.08 -6.36 6.12
N GLU A 177 16.16 -6.98 7.29
CA GLU A 177 17.03 -8.14 7.50
C GLU A 177 16.55 -9.37 6.72
N LYS A 178 15.23 -9.57 6.64
CA LYS A 178 14.66 -10.61 5.78
C LYS A 178 14.94 -10.33 4.30
N LEU A 179 14.71 -9.10 3.83
CA LEU A 179 15.05 -8.69 2.45
C LEU A 179 16.53 -8.93 2.13
N ALA A 180 17.44 -8.58 3.03
CA ALA A 180 18.88 -8.81 2.86
C ALA A 180 19.22 -10.29 2.68
N SER A 181 18.63 -11.16 3.51
CA SER A 181 18.80 -12.61 3.41
C SER A 181 18.24 -13.16 2.07
N LEU A 182 17.03 -12.74 1.70
CA LEU A 182 16.36 -13.18 0.47
C LEU A 182 17.10 -12.72 -0.79
N CYS A 183 17.65 -11.50 -0.80
CA CYS A 183 18.51 -11.00 -1.86
C CYS A 183 19.86 -11.73 -1.94
N ALA A 184 20.36 -12.25 -0.81
CA ALA A 184 21.54 -13.11 -0.77
C ALA A 184 21.25 -14.57 -1.18
N GLY A 185 20.00 -14.90 -1.54
CA GLY A 185 19.59 -16.26 -1.91
C GLY A 185 19.37 -17.20 -0.72
N LYS A 186 19.25 -16.67 0.51
CA LYS A 186 18.96 -17.44 1.73
C LYS A 186 17.56 -17.13 2.23
N VAL A 187 16.75 -18.16 2.46
CA VAL A 187 15.50 -18.02 3.23
C VAL A 187 15.87 -17.94 4.72
N PRO A 188 15.60 -16.82 5.42
CA PRO A 188 15.94 -16.68 6.82
C PRO A 188 14.98 -17.50 7.70
N SER A 189 15.42 -17.88 8.90
CA SER A 189 14.57 -18.62 9.84
C SER A 189 13.79 -17.64 10.71
N ASP A 190 12.49 -17.88 10.91
CA ASP A 190 11.66 -17.02 11.77
C ASP A 190 12.19 -16.92 13.22
N LEU A 191 12.89 -17.97 13.70
CA LEU A 191 13.51 -17.98 15.03
C LEU A 191 14.59 -16.91 15.21
N GLU A 192 15.23 -16.46 14.12
CA GLU A 192 16.25 -15.41 14.14
C GLU A 192 15.66 -14.04 14.52
N PHE A 193 14.33 -13.87 14.44
CA PHE A 193 13.63 -12.59 14.67
C PHE A 193 12.82 -12.53 15.96
N THR A 194 12.78 -13.62 16.74
CA THR A 194 11.99 -13.69 17.98
C THR A 194 12.41 -12.62 18.99
N SER A 195 13.69 -12.30 19.11
CA SER A 195 14.16 -11.24 20.02
C SER A 195 13.70 -9.83 19.61
N ILE A 196 13.58 -9.58 18.30
CA ILE A 196 13.05 -8.31 17.78
C ILE A 196 11.54 -8.25 18.02
N LEU A 197 10.84 -9.37 17.87
CA LEU A 197 9.41 -9.49 18.20
C LEU A 197 9.14 -9.23 19.69
N GLU A 198 9.96 -9.78 20.58
CA GLU A 198 9.84 -9.61 22.03
C GLU A 198 10.06 -8.15 22.45
N SER A 199 11.11 -7.50 21.93
CA SER A 199 11.38 -6.09 22.23
C SER A 199 10.35 -5.12 21.63
N ALA A 200 9.67 -5.49 20.53
CA ALA A 200 8.56 -4.72 19.97
C ALA A 200 7.35 -4.65 20.92
N ASN A 201 7.17 -5.69 21.75
CA ASN A 201 6.02 -5.89 22.62
C ASN A 201 6.12 -5.22 24.00
N ASP A 202 7.28 -4.67 24.38
CA ASP A 202 7.37 -3.96 25.67
C ASP A 202 6.39 -2.78 25.66
N THR A 203 5.31 -2.98 26.42
CA THR A 203 4.23 -2.05 26.70
C THR A 203 4.81 -0.90 27.51
N ASP A 204 5.34 0.12 26.83
CA ASP A 204 5.62 1.39 27.47
C ASP A 204 4.61 2.42 26.98
N ASP A 205 3.66 2.72 27.88
CA ASP A 205 2.73 3.86 27.86
C ASP A 205 3.44 5.19 28.17
N ASN A 206 4.77 5.22 28.11
CA ASN A 206 5.55 6.41 28.34
C ASN A 206 5.76 7.17 27.02
N ASN A 207 5.71 8.50 27.11
CA ASN A 207 5.87 9.53 26.06
C ASN A 207 7.22 9.46 25.29
N ASP A 208 7.60 8.30 24.78
CA ASP A 208 8.87 8.06 24.08
C ASP A 208 8.78 8.27 22.57
N ASP A 209 7.61 8.71 22.05
CA ASP A 209 7.48 9.15 20.65
C ASP A 209 8.43 10.32 20.31
N GLU A 210 8.88 11.10 21.31
CA GLU A 210 9.83 12.20 21.15
C GLU A 210 11.30 11.79 21.26
N LYS A 211 11.62 10.57 21.72
CA LYS A 211 12.99 10.05 21.81
C LYS A 211 13.21 8.94 20.80
N MET A 212 12.86 9.21 19.55
CA MET A 212 13.22 8.31 18.46
C MET A 212 14.72 8.41 18.17
N ASP A 213 15.35 7.27 17.96
CA ASP A 213 16.77 7.12 17.60
C ASP A 213 17.11 8.00 16.38
N GLU A 214 18.02 8.95 16.56
CA GLU A 214 18.54 9.88 15.53
C GLU A 214 18.99 9.11 14.26
N SER A 215 19.40 7.84 14.41
CA SER A 215 19.73 6.96 13.29
C SER A 215 18.53 6.69 12.35
N LEU A 216 17.32 6.58 12.90
CA LEU A 216 16.10 6.36 12.12
C LEU A 216 15.59 7.63 11.44
N GLU A 217 15.76 8.79 12.08
CA GLU A 217 15.49 10.07 11.42
C GLU A 217 16.39 10.21 10.19
N THR A 218 17.67 9.87 10.30
CA THR A 218 18.56 9.92 9.13
C THR A 218 18.22 8.88 8.06
N GLU A 219 17.86 7.64 8.42
CA GLU A 219 17.48 6.61 7.44
C GLU A 219 16.13 6.90 6.77
N THR A 220 15.12 7.33 7.52
CA THR A 220 13.80 7.67 6.98
C THR A 220 13.89 8.87 6.05
N VAL A 221 14.60 9.94 6.44
CA VAL A 221 14.85 11.10 5.57
C VAL A 221 15.65 10.71 4.32
N ALA A 222 16.65 9.82 4.45
CA ALA A 222 17.43 9.33 3.32
C ALA A 222 16.62 8.45 2.35
N GLU A 223 15.53 7.84 2.81
CA GLU A 223 14.59 7.06 1.99
C GLU A 223 13.41 7.89 1.46
N GLU A 224 12.97 8.93 2.18
CA GLU A 224 11.91 9.86 1.73
C GLU A 224 12.27 10.54 0.40
N GLY A 225 13.57 10.79 0.16
CA GLY A 225 14.08 11.30 -1.12
C GLY A 225 14.21 10.26 -2.24
N ARG A 226 14.02 8.96 -1.97
CA ARG A 226 14.25 7.87 -2.96
C ARG A 226 12.94 7.32 -3.48
N HIS A 227 12.64 7.53 -4.76
CA HIS A 227 11.44 6.94 -5.35
C HIS A 227 11.61 5.44 -5.56
N ASP A 228 10.50 4.71 -5.59
CA ASP A 228 10.52 3.29 -5.98
C ASP A 228 10.92 3.22 -7.46
N PRO A 229 12.04 2.58 -7.84
CA PRO A 229 12.49 2.54 -9.23
C PRO A 229 11.46 1.87 -10.15
N ASP A 230 10.58 1.02 -9.61
CA ASP A 230 9.43 0.46 -10.32
C ASP A 230 8.42 1.52 -10.81
N LEU A 231 8.52 2.75 -10.30
CA LEU A 231 7.72 3.90 -10.72
C LEU A 231 8.44 4.78 -11.76
N GLU A 232 9.76 4.62 -11.93
CA GLU A 232 10.61 5.44 -12.83
C GLU A 232 10.90 4.77 -14.19
N GLU A 233 10.75 3.45 -14.33
CA GLU A 233 11.06 2.69 -15.57
C GLU A 233 10.33 3.15 -16.85
N ASP A 234 9.37 4.09 -16.77
CA ASP A 234 8.53 4.52 -17.89
C ASP A 234 8.81 5.96 -18.41
N GLU A 235 9.87 6.65 -17.95
CA GLU A 235 10.21 8.01 -18.42
C GLU A 235 11.10 8.05 -19.69
N GLU A 236 11.63 6.92 -20.18
CA GLU A 236 12.64 6.93 -21.27
C GLU A 236 12.11 6.82 -22.72
N ASP A 237 10.81 6.66 -22.99
CA ASP A 237 10.27 6.47 -24.36
C ASP A 237 9.33 7.60 -24.84
N ASP A 238 9.66 8.87 -24.58
CA ASP A 238 8.96 10.04 -25.16
C ASP A 238 9.68 10.60 -26.40
N GLU A 239 10.01 9.73 -27.36
CA GLU A 239 10.34 10.16 -28.72
C GLU A 239 9.56 9.35 -29.77
N GLY A 240 8.29 9.74 -29.94
CA GLY A 240 7.62 9.71 -31.24
C GLY A 240 6.66 8.54 -31.48
N GLU A 241 5.37 8.86 -31.58
CA GLU A 241 4.58 8.39 -32.73
C GLU A 241 3.45 9.38 -33.04
N GLU A 242 3.59 10.05 -34.19
CA GLU A 242 2.53 10.79 -34.84
C GLU A 242 1.52 9.82 -35.49
N GLY A 243 0.23 10.12 -35.29
CA GLY A 243 -0.83 9.72 -36.20
C GLY A 243 -1.49 8.38 -35.92
N PHE A 244 -2.72 8.42 -35.41
CA PHE A 244 -3.67 7.36 -35.75
C PHE A 244 -5.06 7.93 -36.06
N ASP A 245 -5.56 7.43 -37.18
CA ASP A 245 -6.70 7.89 -37.97
C ASP A 245 -8.04 7.55 -37.31
N ASP A 246 -9.01 8.43 -37.57
CA ASP A 246 -10.31 8.52 -36.92
C ASP A 246 -11.32 7.65 -37.67
N SER A 247 -11.73 6.51 -37.10
CA SER A 247 -12.98 5.82 -37.48
C SER A 247 -13.34 4.73 -36.47
N ASP A 248 -14.28 5.03 -35.58
CA ASP A 248 -15.65 4.50 -35.71
C ASP A 248 -16.52 4.89 -34.52
N GLY A 249 -17.72 5.34 -34.85
CA GLY A 249 -18.70 5.84 -33.91
C GLY A 249 -19.40 4.76 -33.07
N GLN A 250 -20.04 5.26 -32.02
CA GLN A 250 -20.92 4.60 -31.03
C GLN A 250 -20.24 4.09 -29.76
N VAL A 251 -19.68 4.99 -28.93
CA VAL A 251 -19.49 4.74 -27.50
C VAL A 251 -19.91 5.95 -26.64
N GLN A 252 -21.03 6.61 -26.96
CA GLN A 252 -21.48 7.81 -26.24
C GLN A 252 -22.43 7.56 -25.03
N THR A 253 -22.59 6.33 -24.52
CA THR A 253 -23.66 6.08 -23.51
C THR A 253 -23.26 5.28 -22.25
N LEU A 254 -21.99 4.85 -22.10
CA LEU A 254 -21.57 4.11 -20.90
C LEU A 254 -20.69 4.92 -19.93
N VAL A 255 -19.93 5.89 -20.42
CA VAL A 255 -19.01 6.67 -19.56
C VAL A 255 -19.77 7.74 -18.75
N THR A 256 -20.79 8.38 -19.32
CA THR A 256 -21.59 9.42 -18.63
C THR A 256 -22.55 8.88 -17.57
N SER A 257 -22.87 7.58 -17.57
CA SER A 257 -23.73 6.96 -16.54
C SER A 257 -22.93 6.40 -15.35
N LEU A 258 -21.65 6.06 -15.55
CA LEU A 258 -20.75 5.56 -14.51
C LEU A 258 -20.01 6.70 -13.77
N ILE A 259 -19.89 7.87 -14.39
CA ILE A 259 -19.31 9.08 -13.78
C ILE A 259 -20.45 10.03 -13.35
N ARG A 260 -21.28 9.60 -12.40
CA ARG A 260 -22.07 10.55 -11.60
C ARG A 260 -21.40 10.69 -10.23
N PRO A 261 -20.89 11.88 -9.87
CA PRO A 261 -20.37 12.12 -8.54
C PRO A 261 -21.51 12.00 -7.52
N GLY A 262 -21.46 10.98 -6.65
CA GLY A 262 -22.22 10.97 -5.40
C GLY A 262 -23.30 9.90 -5.20
N GLU A 263 -23.64 9.02 -6.17
CA GLU A 263 -24.79 8.11 -6.00
C GLU A 263 -24.49 6.62 -5.84
N ILE A 264 -23.23 6.16 -5.88
CA ILE A 264 -22.93 4.69 -5.85
C ILE A 264 -22.22 4.21 -4.56
N PHE A 265 -21.70 5.09 -3.71
CA PHE A 265 -20.75 4.66 -2.66
C PHE A 265 -21.22 4.78 -1.20
N ASN A 266 -22.51 4.51 -0.93
CA ASN A 266 -23.05 4.56 0.44
C ASN A 266 -23.03 3.24 1.24
N ASN A 267 -22.51 2.13 0.70
CA ASN A 267 -22.69 0.81 1.36
C ASN A 267 -21.47 0.23 2.09
N ASN A 268 -20.36 0.96 2.24
CA ASN A 268 -19.17 0.42 2.95
C ASN A 268 -19.18 0.62 4.47
N ARG A 269 -20.32 0.93 5.08
CA ARG A 269 -20.43 1.02 6.54
C ARG A 269 -20.62 -0.36 7.21
N ASP A 270 -21.06 -1.38 6.47
CA ASP A 270 -21.55 -2.64 7.06
C ASP A 270 -20.56 -3.82 7.02
N LEU A 271 -19.34 -3.63 6.50
CA LEU A 271 -18.34 -4.72 6.36
C LEU A 271 -17.18 -4.66 7.37
N LEU A 272 -17.12 -3.65 8.24
CA LEU A 272 -16.00 -3.43 9.16
C LEU A 272 -16.37 -3.55 10.65
N ASP A 273 -17.64 -3.78 11.00
CA ASP A 273 -18.13 -3.81 12.40
C ASP A 273 -18.52 -5.23 12.87
N LYS A 274 -17.89 -6.29 12.35
CA LYS A 274 -18.14 -7.67 12.80
C LYS A 274 -16.91 -8.30 13.43
N ASP A 275 -16.39 -7.70 14.49
CA ASP A 275 -15.49 -8.36 15.43
C ASP A 275 -15.34 -7.45 16.67
N ASP A 276 -16.38 -7.37 17.49
CA ASP A 276 -16.33 -6.86 18.88
C ASP A 276 -17.69 -7.13 19.54
N ASP A 277 -17.96 -8.39 19.94
CA ASP A 277 -19.02 -8.73 20.92
C ASP A 277 -18.94 -10.21 21.32
N VAL A 278 -17.85 -10.63 21.98
CA VAL A 278 -17.88 -11.81 22.86
C VAL A 278 -16.97 -11.58 24.05
N GLU A 279 -17.44 -10.83 25.05
CA GLU A 279 -17.07 -11.07 26.46
C GLU A 279 -17.98 -10.28 27.41
N SER A 280 -19.05 -10.94 27.89
CA SER A 280 -19.57 -10.73 29.25
C SER A 280 -20.64 -11.78 29.55
N ASN A 281 -20.31 -12.71 30.45
CA ASN A 281 -21.16 -13.23 31.53
C ASN A 281 -20.70 -14.64 31.93
N ALA A 282 -19.96 -14.73 33.03
CA ALA A 282 -20.13 -15.80 34.04
C ALA A 282 -19.20 -15.55 35.24
N GLU A 283 -19.59 -14.66 36.15
CA GLU A 283 -19.28 -14.82 37.57
C GLU A 283 -20.55 -14.58 38.39
N LEU A 284 -20.62 -15.24 39.55
CA LEU A 284 -21.64 -15.21 40.61
C LEU A 284 -22.65 -16.36 40.62
N GLU A 285 -22.25 -17.51 41.18
CA GLU A 285 -23.03 -18.19 42.22
C GLU A 285 -22.08 -18.87 43.23
N GLU A 286 -21.68 -18.13 44.27
CA GLU A 286 -21.37 -18.67 45.59
C GLU A 286 -22.31 -17.99 46.60
N SER A 287 -23.30 -18.72 47.12
CA SER A 287 -23.68 -18.78 48.56
C SER A 287 -25.03 -19.50 48.77
N ASP A 288 -24.99 -20.39 49.77
CA ASP A 288 -26.09 -20.79 50.68
C ASP A 288 -27.29 -21.61 50.14
N ASN A 289 -27.17 -22.95 50.18
CA ASN A 289 -27.86 -23.83 51.16
C ASN A 289 -27.47 -25.31 51.00
#